data_AF-A0A3D3S8I6-F1
#
_entry.id   AF-A0A3D3S8I6-F1
#
_cell.length_a   1.000
_cell.length_b   1.000
_cell.length_c   1.000
_cell.angle_alpha   90.00
_cell.angle_beta   90.00
_cell.angle_gamma   90.00
#
_symmetry.space_group_name_H-M   'P 1'
#
loop_
_entity.id
_entity.type
_entity.pdbx_description
1 polymer ?
#
loop_
_entity_poly.entity_id
_entity_poly.type
_entity_poly.pdbx_seq_one_letter_code
_entity_poly.pdbx_strand_id
1 'polypeptide(L)'
;MKTLKVLCVADEVDLLVYSSSIRERFGDIDLILSAGDLPGEYLGFIASMLNKPMISVAGNHDPDDRVSKNMIAGSFVPDAVQERGRT
;
A
#
# COMPACT_ATOMS: atom_id res chain seq x y z
N MET A 1 6.17 26.19 -4.06
CA MET A 1 6.22 24.89 -3.35
C MET A 1 5.23 23.95 -4.04
N LYS A 2 5.59 22.68 -4.28
CA LYS A 2 4.68 21.70 -4.92
C LYS A 2 3.82 21.06 -3.84
N THR A 3 2.50 21.07 -4.00
CA THR A 3 1.57 20.35 -3.10
C THR A 3 1.64 18.87 -3.39
N LEU A 4 1.86 18.05 -2.36
CA LEU A 4 1.81 16.59 -2.45
C LEU A 4 0.37 16.10 -2.36
N LYS A 5 -0.05 15.25 -3.30
CA LYS A 5 -1.34 14.55 -3.26
C LYS A 5 -1.13 13.10 -2.86
N VAL A 6 -1.87 12.65 -1.85
CA VAL A 6 -1.70 11.32 -1.26
C VAL A 6 -3.03 10.57 -1.30
N LEU A 7 -3.00 9.31 -1.74
CA LEU A 7 -4.11 8.37 -1.60
C LEU A 7 -3.86 7.49 -0.37
N CYS A 8 -4.78 7.51 0.59
CA CYS A 8 -4.72 6.68 1.80
C CYS A 8 -5.82 5.60 1.75
N VAL A 9 -5.46 4.36 2.07
CA VAL A 9 -6.39 3.21 2.16
C VAL A 9 -6.14 2.42 3.45
N ALA A 10 -7.20 1.91 4.08
CA ALA A 10 -7.15 1.16 5.33
C ALA A 10 -8.43 0.34 5.53
N ASP A 11 -8.32 -0.74 6.32
CA ASP A 11 -9.42 -1.55 6.90
C ASP A 11 -10.35 -2.27 5.91
N GLU A 12 -10.88 -1.59 4.89
CA GLU A 12 -11.85 -2.12 3.95
C GLU A 12 -11.56 -1.73 2.50
N VAL A 13 -11.99 -2.60 1.57
CA VAL A 13 -11.86 -2.38 0.13
C VAL A 13 -12.92 -1.39 -0.34
N ASP A 14 -12.47 -0.29 -0.96
CA ASP A 14 -13.36 0.68 -1.60
C ASP A 14 -13.45 0.41 -3.11
N LEU A 15 -14.67 0.24 -3.64
CA LEU A 15 -14.93 0.00 -5.06
C LEU A 15 -14.56 1.18 -5.96
N LEU A 16 -14.55 2.41 -5.45
CA LEU A 16 -14.06 3.57 -6.20
C LEU A 16 -12.58 3.43 -6.52
N VAL A 17 -11.82 2.86 -5.59
CA VAL A 17 -10.41 2.54 -5.74
C VAL A 17 -10.25 1.24 -6.52
N TYR A 18 -11.01 0.19 -6.19
CA TYR A 18 -10.99 -1.10 -6.89
C TYR A 18 -11.80 -1.08 -8.20
N SER A 19 -11.47 -0.15 -9.09
CA SER A 19 -12.11 -0.02 -10.40
C SER A 19 -11.11 0.29 -11.50
N SER A 20 -11.47 -0.03 -12.74
CA SER A 20 -10.67 0.33 -13.92
C SER A 20 -10.47 1.85 -14.08
N SER A 21 -11.39 2.66 -13.54
CA SER A 21 -11.34 4.12 -13.56
C SER A 21 -10.42 4.75 -12.50
N ILE A 22 -9.71 3.95 -11.70
CA ILE A 22 -8.79 4.45 -10.66
C ILE A 22 -7.74 5.44 -11.23
N ARG A 23 -7.25 5.20 -12.46
CA ARG A 23 -6.28 6.09 -13.13
C ARG A 23 -6.87 7.46 -13.47
N GLU A 24 -8.15 7.50 -13.84
CA GLU A 24 -8.86 8.73 -14.16
C GLU A 24 -9.14 9.56 -12.90
N ARG A 25 -9.43 8.87 -11.78
CA ARG A 25 -9.77 9.50 -10.49
C ARG A 25 -8.57 9.94 -9.67
N PHE A 26 -7.49 9.16 -9.71
CA PHE A 26 -6.34 9.29 -8.79
C PHE A 26 -4.99 9.30 -9.54
N GLY A 27 -4.97 9.52 -10.85
CA GLY A 27 -3.71 9.53 -11.63
C GLY A 27 -2.75 10.67 -11.26
N ASP A 28 -3.27 11.73 -10.67
CA ASP A 28 -2.55 12.93 -10.26
C ASP A 28 -1.95 12.87 -8.85
N ILE A 29 -2.10 11.75 -8.14
CA ILE A 29 -1.44 11.55 -6.84
C ILE A 29 0.07 11.37 -7.01
N ASP A 30 0.81 11.73 -5.97
CA ASP A 30 2.25 11.56 -5.87
C ASP A 30 2.63 10.33 -5.02
N LEU A 31 1.77 9.88 -4.09
CA LEU A 31 2.08 8.82 -3.11
C LEU A 31 0.83 8.01 -2.71
N ILE A 32 1.01 6.71 -2.46
CA ILE A 32 0.00 5.82 -1.87
C ILE A 32 0.44 5.41 -0.46
N LEU A 33 -0.47 5.51 0.51
CA LEU A 33 -0.30 5.04 1.88
C LEU A 33 -1.35 3.98 2.21
N SER A 34 -0.90 2.83 2.72
CA SER A 34 -1.77 1.76 3.23
C SER A 34 -1.52 1.57 4.73
N ALA A 35 -2.58 1.63 5.54
CA ALA A 35 -2.48 1.41 6.98
C ALA A 35 -2.57 -0.09 7.37
N GLY A 36 -2.77 -0.99 6.41
CA GLY A 36 -2.91 -2.42 6.64
C GLY A 36 -4.37 -2.88 6.73
N ASP A 37 -4.55 -4.14 7.12
CA ASP A 37 -5.85 -4.85 7.18
C ASP A 37 -6.59 -4.91 5.83
N LEU A 38 -5.83 -4.85 4.73
CA LEU A 38 -6.34 -4.94 3.37
C LEU A 38 -5.78 -6.18 2.66
N PRO A 39 -6.57 -6.83 1.79
CA PRO A 39 -6.06 -7.95 0.98
C PRO A 39 -4.86 -7.54 0.13
N GLY A 40 -3.82 -8.36 0.09
CA GLY A 40 -2.63 -8.08 -0.72
C GLY A 40 -2.92 -7.94 -2.22
N GLU A 41 -3.97 -8.59 -2.74
CA GLU A 41 -4.43 -8.41 -4.12
C GLU A 41 -4.95 -7.00 -4.40
N TYR A 42 -5.62 -6.37 -3.42
CA TYR A 42 -6.14 -5.01 -3.53
C TYR A 42 -4.99 -3.99 -3.57
N LEU A 43 -4.00 -4.15 -2.68
CA LEU A 43 -2.79 -3.31 -2.70
C LEU A 43 -1.98 -3.51 -4.00
N GLY A 44 -1.87 -4.75 -4.46
CA GLY A 44 -1.21 -5.09 -5.74
C GLY A 44 -1.92 -4.47 -6.94
N PHE A 45 -3.26 -4.44 -6.94
CA PHE A 45 -4.05 -3.76 -7.95
C PHE A 45 -3.78 -2.26 -7.96
N ILE A 46 -3.84 -1.59 -6.81
CA ILE A 46 -3.61 -0.13 -6.72
C ILE A 46 -2.19 0.21 -7.20
N ALA A 47 -1.17 -0.53 -6.73
CA ALA A 47 0.21 -0.31 -7.11
C ALA A 47 0.43 -0.49 -8.62
N SER A 48 -0.15 -1.54 -9.21
CA SER A 48 -0.04 -1.83 -10.64
C SER A 48 -0.80 -0.81 -11.50
N MET A 49 -1.97 -0.37 -11.03
CA MET A 49 -2.81 0.57 -11.77
C MET A 49 -2.31 2.01 -11.69
N LEU A 50 -1.79 2.47 -10.57
CA LEU A 50 -1.34 3.86 -10.43
C LEU A 50 0.14 4.03 -10.73
N ASN A 51 0.95 2.97 -10.55
CA ASN A 51 2.39 2.98 -10.74
C ASN A 51 3.07 4.16 -10.00
N LYS A 52 2.65 4.36 -8.75
CA LYS A 52 3.17 5.40 -7.85
C LYS A 52 3.89 4.74 -6.66
N PRO A 53 4.79 5.45 -5.97
CA PRO A 53 5.37 4.97 -4.73
C PRO A 53 4.26 4.56 -3.75
N MET A 54 4.42 3.38 -3.13
CA MET A 54 3.48 2.85 -2.14
C MET A 54 4.23 2.47 -0.88
N ILE A 55 3.72 2.94 0.27
CA ILE A 55 4.18 2.56 1.59
C ILE A 55 3.01 1.88 2.29
N SER A 56 3.24 0.67 2.80
CA SER A 56 2.23 -0.09 3.55
C SER A 56 2.76 -0.45 4.92
N VAL A 57 1.91 -0.29 5.92
CA VAL A 57 2.06 -0.94 7.23
C VAL A 57 1.40 -2.32 7.13
N ALA A 58 1.98 -3.33 7.79
CA ALA A 58 1.35 -4.64 7.84
C ALA A 58 0.15 -4.59 8.79
N GLY A 59 -0.97 -5.16 8.35
CA GLY A 59 -2.15 -5.31 9.19
C GLY A 59 -1.95 -6.37 10.27
N ASN A 60 -2.82 -6.39 11.26
CA ASN A 60 -2.81 -7.42 12.30
C ASN A 60 -3.29 -8.78 11.77
N HIS A 61 -4.03 -8.78 10.66
CA HIS A 61 -4.49 -9.99 9.97
C HIS A 61 -3.57 -10.49 8.86
N ASP A 62 -2.47 -9.79 8.56
CA ASP A 62 -1.49 -10.26 7.58
C ASP A 62 -0.68 -11.44 8.15
N PRO A 63 -0.61 -12.59 7.46
CA PRO A 63 0.27 -13.67 7.88
C PRO A 63 1.73 -13.17 7.92
N ASP A 64 2.48 -13.57 8.95
CA ASP A 64 3.85 -13.10 9.26
C ASP A 64 4.93 -13.53 8.22
N ASP A 65 4.53 -13.88 7.00
CA ASP A 65 5.38 -14.26 5.86
C ASP A 65 6.11 -13.06 5.22
N ARG A 66 6.54 -12.12 6.06
CA ARG A 66 7.19 -10.84 5.70
C ARG A 66 8.55 -11.04 5.02
N VAL A 67 9.14 -12.22 5.14
CA VAL A 67 10.45 -12.55 4.56
C VAL A 67 10.37 -12.93 3.07
N SER A 68 9.25 -13.50 2.62
CA SER A 68 9.18 -14.15 1.29
C SER A 68 8.66 -13.23 0.18
N LYS A 69 7.82 -12.23 0.50
CA LYS A 69 7.24 -11.30 -0.49
C LYS A 69 8.11 -10.07 -0.77
N ASN A 70 9.07 -9.76 0.09
CA ASN A 70 9.81 -8.49 0.08
C ASN A 70 10.92 -8.42 -1.00
N MET A 71 11.21 -9.50 -1.73
CA MET A 71 12.21 -9.49 -2.81
C MET A 71 11.64 -9.18 -4.22
N ILE A 72 10.32 -9.27 -4.43
CA ILE A 72 9.76 -9.24 -5.79
C ILE A 72 9.12 -7.90 -6.19
N ALA A 73 8.84 -7.02 -5.23
CA ALA A 73 8.30 -5.69 -5.50
C ALA A 73 9.17 -4.67 -4.78
N GLY A 74 9.70 -3.67 -5.49
CA GLY A 74 10.61 -2.63 -4.97
C GLY A 74 9.98 -1.67 -3.95
N SER A 75 9.26 -2.20 -2.97
CA SER A 75 8.65 -1.51 -1.85
C SER A 75 9.72 -1.21 -0.81
N PHE A 76 10.14 0.04 -0.72
CA PHE A 76 11.00 0.51 0.34
C PHE A 76 10.20 0.52 1.66
N VAL A 77 10.36 -0.52 2.47
CA VAL A 77 9.86 -0.55 3.86
C VAL A 77 10.99 -0.03 4.74
N PRO A 78 10.84 1.12 5.43
CA PRO A 78 11.87 1.61 6.34
C PRO A 78 12.07 0.62 7.50
N ASP A 79 13.34 0.34 7.84
CA ASP A 79 13.76 -0.57 8.92
C ASP A 79 13.11 -0.29 10.30
N ALA A 80 12.53 0.90 10.48
CA ALA A 80 11.87 1.33 11.72
C ALA A 80 10.59 0.55 12.09
N VAL A 81 10.05 -0.29 11.21
CA VAL A 81 8.86 -1.13 11.49
C VAL A 81 9.25 -2.53 12.03
N GLN A 82 10.54 -2.86 12.09
CA GLN A 82 11.06 -4.20 12.43
C GLN A 82 11.00 -4.55 13.94
N GLU A 83 10.83 -3.59 14.85
CA GLU A 83 11.08 -3.78 16.30
C GLU A 83 9.85 -3.89 17.22
N ARG A 84 8.82 -4.67 16.85
CA ARG A 84 7.84 -5.13 17.85
C ARG A 84 7.52 -6.60 17.68
N GLY A 85 8.16 -7.44 18.49
CA GLY A 85 7.84 -8.87 18.54
C GLY A 85 8.74 -9.76 19.41
N ARG A 86 9.49 -9.21 20.38
CA ARG A 86 10.19 -10.04 21.38
C ARG A 86 9.91 -9.50 22.78
N THR A 87 8.86 -10.02 23.39
CA THR A 87 8.66 -10.09 24.84
C THR A 87 8.06 -11.43 25.16
#